data_AF-A0A109QA96-F1
#
_entry.id   AF-A0A109QA96-F1
#
_cell.length_a   1.000
_cell.length_b   1.000
_cell.length_c   1.000
_cell.angle_alpha   90.00
_cell.angle_beta   90.00
_cell.angle_gamma   90.00
#
_symmetry.space_group_name_H-M   'P 1'
#
loop_
_entity.id
_entity.type
_entity.pdbx_description
1 polymer ?
#
loop_
_entity_poly.entity_id
_entity_poly.type
_entity_poly.pdbx_seq_one_letter_code
_entity_poly.pdbx_strand_id
1 'polypeptide(L)'
;MTSRADKLGRMVSLVKLQLRLSEWQLAHLRQQERNLDDQQEWLVRALNDGKPPAGSSSDSIARRLNRASVGARAVKEQASRQLDQVRRESRRVKQLEEVAKAALADKLRDAEKRSLEEMTGVSPAVREWTPRPASRNKT
;
A
#
# COMPACT_ATOMS: atom_id res chain seq x y z
N MET A 1 16.08 -17.21 16.01
CA MET A 1 16.07 -16.64 14.64
C MET A 1 14.63 -16.32 14.23
N THR A 2 14.33 -15.16 13.64
CA THR A 2 12.96 -14.84 13.18
C THR A 2 12.63 -15.62 11.90
N SER A 3 11.48 -16.30 11.87
CA SER A 3 11.08 -17.12 10.72
C SER A 3 10.80 -16.25 9.49
N ARG A 4 10.89 -16.84 8.29
CA ARG A 4 10.57 -16.16 7.02
C ARG A 4 9.16 -15.55 7.05
N ALA A 5 8.18 -16.27 7.61
CA ALA A 5 6.81 -15.78 7.76
C ALA A 5 6.74 -14.52 8.64
N ASP A 6 7.46 -14.47 9.77
CA ASP A 6 7.44 -13.31 10.67
C ASP A 6 8.13 -12.08 10.04
N LYS A 7 9.16 -12.30 9.21
CA LYS A 7 9.79 -11.24 8.42
C LYS A 7 8.84 -10.69 7.38
N LEU A 8 8.19 -11.57 6.60
CA LEU A 8 7.20 -11.17 5.59
C LEU A 8 6.01 -10.44 6.21
N GLY A 9 5.51 -10.88 7.36
CA GLY A 9 4.45 -10.19 8.10
C GLY A 9 4.84 -8.75 8.46
N ARG A 10 6.06 -8.53 8.96
CA ARG A 10 6.57 -7.16 9.23
C ARG A 10 6.68 -6.31 7.97
N MET A 11 7.16 -6.89 6.86
CA MET A 11 7.23 -6.19 5.59
C MET A 11 5.84 -5.80 5.07
N VAL A 12 4.84 -6.69 5.18
CA VAL A 12 3.44 -6.38 4.83
C VAL A 12 2.94 -5.19 5.65
N SER A 13 3.16 -5.19 6.97
CA SER A 13 2.77 -4.05 7.83
C SER A 13 3.41 -2.74 7.39
N LEU A 14 4.70 -2.76 7.07
CA LEU A 14 5.42 -1.57 6.60
C LEU A 14 4.87 -1.06 5.27
N VAL A 15 4.66 -1.94 4.29
CA VAL A 15 4.15 -1.51 2.97
C VAL A 15 2.70 -1.03 3.07
N LYS A 16 1.88 -1.58 3.97
CA LYS A 16 0.54 -1.05 4.27
C LYS A 16 0.59 0.37 4.84
N LEU A 17 1.55 0.67 5.72
CA LEU A 17 1.76 2.04 6.22
C LEU A 17 2.20 2.98 5.11
N GLN A 18 3.08 2.52 4.21
CA GLN A 18 3.51 3.29 3.04
C GLN A 18 2.32 3.59 2.11
N LEU A 19 1.43 2.62 1.87
CA LEU A 19 0.19 2.84 1.12
C LEU A 19 -0.68 3.91 1.78
N ARG A 20 -0.96 3.81 3.09
CA ARG A 20 -1.75 4.81 3.82
C ARG A 20 -1.16 6.21 3.74
N LEU A 21 0.16 6.34 3.85
CA LEU A 21 0.83 7.62 3.68
C LEU A 21 0.62 8.19 2.27
N SER A 22 0.73 7.34 1.24
CA SER A 22 0.52 7.78 -0.14
C SER A 22 -0.93 8.19 -0.42
N GLU A 23 -1.91 7.51 0.20
CA GLU A 23 -3.34 7.85 0.13
C GLU A 23 -3.62 9.18 0.83
N TRP A 24 -3.01 9.40 2.00
CA TRP A 24 -3.13 10.66 2.74
C TRP A 24 -2.56 11.84 1.94
N GLN A 25 -1.39 11.66 1.31
CA GLN A 25 -0.80 12.67 0.43
C GLN A 25 -1.72 13.00 -0.75
N LEU A 26 -2.37 11.99 -1.36
CA LEU A 26 -3.35 12.23 -2.42
C LEU A 26 -4.57 13.01 -1.91
N ALA A 27 -5.10 12.66 -0.74
CA ALA A 27 -6.21 13.36 -0.12
C ALA A 27 -5.85 14.83 0.16
N HIS A 28 -4.62 15.08 0.63
CA HIS A 28 -4.13 16.44 0.85
C HIS A 28 -4.06 17.25 -0.44
N LEU A 29 -3.54 16.67 -1.53
CA LEU A 29 -3.50 17.33 -2.85
C LEU A 29 -4.90 17.63 -3.39
N ARG A 30 -5.85 16.71 -3.23
CA ARG A 30 -7.25 16.94 -3.61
C ARG A 30 -7.91 18.06 -2.79
N GLN A 31 -7.55 18.18 -1.52
CA GLN A 31 -8.02 19.29 -0.70
C GLN A 31 -7.44 20.63 -1.18
N GLN A 32 -6.15 20.65 -1.55
CA GLN A 32 -5.54 21.85 -2.14
C GLN A 32 -6.19 22.24 -3.47
N GLU A 33 -6.50 21.26 -4.33
CA GLU A 33 -7.21 21.48 -5.60
C GLU A 33 -8.56 22.16 -5.35
N ARG A 34 -9.39 21.62 -4.44
CA ARG A 34 -10.67 22.23 -4.06
C ARG A 34 -10.53 23.65 -3.54
N ASN A 35 -9.57 23.90 -2.65
CA ASN A 35 -9.35 25.24 -2.10
C ASN A 35 -8.99 26.26 -3.20
N LEU A 36 -8.22 25.83 -4.21
CA LEU A 36 -7.86 26.69 -5.34
C LEU A 36 -9.04 26.92 -6.29
N ASP A 37 -9.87 25.91 -6.50
CA ASP A 37 -11.09 26.02 -7.30
C ASP A 37 -12.11 26.94 -6.61
N ASP A 38 -12.36 26.74 -5.31
CA ASP A 38 -13.23 27.60 -4.50
C ASP A 38 -12.74 29.06 -4.52
N GLN A 39 -11.42 29.28 -4.44
CA GLN A 39 -10.84 30.62 -4.54
C GLN A 39 -11.07 31.22 -5.94
N GLN A 40 -10.92 30.45 -7.01
CA GLN A 40 -11.18 30.93 -8.37
C GLN A 40 -12.65 31.28 -8.55
N GLU A 41 -13.56 30.40 -8.13
CA GLU A 41 -15.00 30.63 -8.20
C GLU A 41 -15.38 31.90 -7.44
N TRP A 42 -14.86 32.06 -6.23
CA TRP A 42 -15.11 33.26 -5.42
C TRP A 42 -14.60 34.54 -6.10
N LEU A 43 -13.39 34.53 -6.69
CA LEU A 43 -12.84 35.69 -7.39
C LEU A 43 -13.63 36.04 -8.66
N VAL A 44 -14.02 35.03 -9.44
CA VAL A 44 -14.84 35.21 -10.65
C VAL A 44 -16.21 35.78 -10.27
N ARG A 45 -16.84 35.23 -9.24
CA ARG A 45 -18.14 35.71 -8.75
C ARG A 45 -18.06 37.14 -8.23
N ALA A 46 -17.02 37.49 -7.46
CA ALA A 46 -16.80 38.85 -6.98
C ALA A 46 -16.63 39.87 -8.12
N LEU A 47 -15.96 39.50 -9.21
CA LEU A 47 -15.84 40.33 -10.41
C LEU A 47 -17.18 40.50 -11.12
N ASN A 48 -17.93 39.40 -11.30
CA ASN A 48 -19.22 39.42 -11.98
C ASN A 48 -20.28 40.21 -11.20
N ASP A 49 -20.28 40.10 -9.87
CA ASP A 49 -21.21 40.79 -8.98
C ASP A 49 -20.83 42.29 -8.78
N GLY A 50 -19.72 42.75 -9.36
CA GLY A 50 -19.23 44.12 -9.20
C GLY A 50 -18.81 44.46 -7.76
N LYS A 51 -18.64 43.45 -6.91
CA LYS A 51 -18.23 43.57 -5.51
C LYS A 51 -16.85 42.95 -5.31
N PRO A 52 -15.79 43.60 -5.82
CA PRO A 52 -14.45 43.12 -5.59
C PRO A 52 -14.15 43.11 -4.08
N PRO A 53 -13.32 42.18 -3.59
CA PRO A 53 -12.86 42.22 -2.22
C PRO A 53 -12.26 43.60 -1.88
N ALA A 54 -12.60 44.11 -0.69
CA ALA A 54 -12.26 45.46 -0.27
C ALA A 54 -10.77 45.79 -0.52
N GLY A 55 -10.51 46.92 -1.17
CA GLY A 55 -9.15 47.38 -1.49
C GLY A 55 -8.46 46.62 -2.63
N SER A 56 -9.12 45.72 -3.34
CA SER A 56 -8.55 45.02 -4.49
C SER A 56 -8.92 45.69 -5.81
N SER A 57 -7.91 46.09 -6.60
CA SER A 57 -8.12 46.48 -7.99
C SER A 57 -8.40 45.29 -8.90
N SER A 58 -9.07 45.52 -10.03
CA SER A 58 -9.30 44.50 -11.07
C SER A 58 -7.99 43.83 -11.52
N ASP A 59 -6.90 44.58 -11.67
CA ASP A 59 -5.57 44.04 -11.98
C ASP A 59 -5.03 43.11 -10.89
N SER A 60 -5.25 43.43 -9.62
CA SER A 60 -4.86 42.58 -8.49
C SER A 60 -5.62 41.25 -8.52
N ILE A 61 -6.93 41.31 -8.82
CA ILE A 61 -7.78 40.12 -8.95
C ILE A 61 -7.34 39.26 -10.13
N ALA A 62 -7.09 39.86 -11.30
CA ALA A 62 -6.59 39.16 -12.48
C ALA A 62 -5.25 38.44 -12.20
N ARG A 63 -4.31 39.10 -11.48
CA ARG A 63 -3.05 38.48 -11.04
C ARG A 63 -3.26 37.33 -10.05
N ARG A 64 -4.25 37.41 -9.16
CA ARG A 64 -4.59 36.33 -8.22
C ARG A 64 -5.24 35.14 -8.94
N LEU A 65 -6.12 35.41 -9.90
CA LEU A 65 -6.77 34.39 -10.73
C LEU A 65 -5.75 33.63 -11.59
N ASN A 66 -4.82 34.34 -12.23
CA ASN A 66 -3.73 33.70 -12.99
C ASN A 66 -2.85 32.82 -12.10
N ARG A 67 -2.48 33.30 -10.90
CA ARG A 67 -1.70 32.49 -9.94
C ARG A 67 -2.47 31.27 -9.46
N ALA A 68 -3.76 31.41 -9.13
CA ALA A 68 -4.60 30.30 -8.71
C ALA A 68 -4.78 29.27 -9.83
N SER A 69 -4.96 29.71 -11.09
CA SER A 69 -5.10 28.83 -12.25
C SER A 69 -3.82 28.03 -12.53
N VAL A 70 -2.65 28.68 -12.50
CA VAL A 70 -1.35 28.01 -12.65
C VAL A 70 -1.11 27.04 -11.49
N GLY A 71 -1.42 27.45 -10.25
CA GLY A 71 -1.33 26.60 -9.07
C GLY A 71 -2.23 25.37 -9.16
N ALA A 72 -3.48 25.53 -9.62
CA ALA A 72 -4.44 24.44 -9.75
C ALA A 72 -3.97 23.40 -10.77
N ARG A 73 -3.40 23.84 -11.90
CA ARG A 73 -2.80 22.93 -12.89
C ARG A 73 -1.63 22.13 -12.30
N ALA A 74 -0.75 22.79 -11.57
CA ALA A 74 0.39 22.13 -10.92
C ALA A 74 -0.06 21.10 -9.86
N VAL A 75 -1.02 21.47 -9.01
CA VAL A 75 -1.59 20.56 -8.00
C VAL A 75 -2.28 19.36 -8.65
N LYS A 76 -3.03 19.59 -9.73
CA LYS A 76 -3.71 18.52 -10.48
C LYS A 76 -2.73 17.54 -11.12
N GLU A 77 -1.63 18.04 -11.68
CA GLU A 77 -0.57 17.19 -12.22
C GLU A 77 0.15 16.42 -11.11
N GLN A 78 0.38 17.04 -9.95
CA GLN A 78 0.94 16.33 -8.80
C GLN A 78 -0.02 15.25 -8.27
N ALA A 79 -1.33 15.54 -8.21
CA ALA A 79 -2.35 14.60 -7.79
C ALA A 79 -2.46 13.39 -8.73
N SER A 80 -2.32 13.59 -10.05
CA SER A 80 -2.33 12.47 -11.01
C SER A 80 -1.12 11.55 -10.82
N ARG A 81 0.08 12.12 -10.67
CA ARG A 81 1.30 11.36 -10.36
C ARG A 81 1.19 10.60 -9.03
N GLN A 82 0.61 11.24 -8.02
CA GLN A 82 0.39 10.62 -6.71
C GLN A 82 -0.65 9.49 -6.77
N LEU A 83 -1.70 9.63 -7.58
CA LEU A 83 -2.68 8.56 -7.79
C LEU A 83 -2.01 7.31 -8.41
N ASP A 84 -1.12 7.50 -9.37
CA ASP A 84 -0.36 6.38 -9.94
C ASP A 84 0.60 5.75 -8.92
N GLN A 85 1.14 6.54 -7.99
CA GLN A 85 1.91 6.02 -6.87
C GLN A 85 1.05 5.15 -5.93
N VAL A 86 -0.13 5.63 -5.54
CA VAL A 86 -1.09 4.86 -4.72
C VAL A 86 -1.43 3.53 -5.41
N ARG A 87 -1.67 3.55 -6.72
CA ARG A 87 -1.95 2.33 -7.51
C ARG A 87 -0.77 1.35 -7.48
N ARG A 88 0.48 1.84 -7.59
CA ARG A 88 1.69 1.01 -7.50
C ARG A 88 1.84 0.38 -6.12
N GLU A 89 1.71 1.18 -5.06
CA GLU A 89 1.82 0.67 -3.68
C GLU A 89 0.69 -0.31 -3.36
N SER A 90 -0.53 -0.07 -3.84
CA SER A 90 -1.66 -0.99 -3.65
C SER A 90 -1.39 -2.36 -4.28
N ARG A 91 -0.84 -2.40 -5.50
CA ARG A 91 -0.42 -3.66 -6.14
C ARG A 91 0.70 -4.35 -5.35
N ARG A 92 1.66 -3.59 -4.84
CA ARG A 92 2.77 -4.10 -4.03
C ARG A 92 2.30 -4.73 -2.73
N VAL A 93 1.34 -4.09 -2.03
CA VAL A 93 0.70 -4.65 -0.84
C VAL A 93 0.07 -6.01 -1.18
N LYS A 94 -0.77 -6.07 -2.21
CA LYS A 94 -1.45 -7.32 -2.61
C LYS A 94 -0.47 -8.45 -2.90
N GLN A 95 0.57 -8.17 -3.70
CA GLN A 95 1.59 -9.17 -4.02
C GLN A 95 2.31 -9.68 -2.76
N LEU A 96 2.69 -8.78 -1.87
CA LEU A 96 3.43 -9.14 -0.67
C LEU A 96 2.54 -9.89 0.35
N GLU A 97 1.26 -9.56 0.42
CA GLU A 97 0.28 -10.29 1.23
C GLU A 97 0.13 -11.74 0.77
N GLU A 98 0.03 -11.99 -0.53
CA GLU A 98 -0.03 -13.36 -1.07
C GLU A 98 1.23 -14.15 -0.76
N VAL A 99 2.41 -13.54 -0.92
CA VAL A 99 3.69 -14.18 -0.57
C VAL A 99 3.78 -14.47 0.93
N ALA A 100 3.32 -13.55 1.78
CA ALA A 100 3.30 -13.74 3.22
C ALA A 100 2.34 -14.85 3.65
N LYS A 101 1.16 -14.93 3.01
CA LYS A 101 0.17 -15.98 3.24
C LYS A 101 0.70 -17.36 2.87
N ALA A 102 1.34 -17.49 1.72
CA ALA A 102 1.99 -18.73 1.30
C ALA A 102 3.07 -19.16 2.30
N ALA A 103 3.97 -18.25 2.69
CA ALA A 103 5.03 -18.54 3.65
C ALA A 103 4.50 -18.92 5.04
N LEU A 104 3.36 -18.38 5.45
CA LEU A 104 2.70 -18.74 6.70
C LEU A 104 2.08 -20.15 6.61
N ALA A 105 1.43 -20.49 5.50
CA ALA A 105 0.91 -21.83 5.26
C ALA A 105 2.03 -22.88 5.28
N ASP A 106 3.17 -22.60 4.65
CA ASP A 106 4.33 -23.49 4.66
C ASP A 106 4.90 -23.67 6.07
N LYS A 107 5.01 -22.59 6.86
CA LYS A 107 5.45 -22.65 8.27
C LYS A 107 4.53 -23.54 9.11
N LEU A 108 3.21 -23.49 8.88
CA LEU A 108 2.24 -24.32 9.60
C LEU A 108 2.37 -25.79 9.21
N ARG A 109 2.50 -26.10 7.91
CA ARG A 109 2.73 -27.46 7.43
C ARG A 109 4.02 -28.06 7.98
N ASP A 110 5.11 -27.29 8.02
CA ASP A 110 6.37 -27.76 8.59
C ASP A 110 6.28 -28.01 10.10
N ALA A 111 5.49 -27.20 10.81
CA ALA A 111 5.25 -27.39 12.23
C ALA A 111 4.41 -28.65 12.50
N GLU A 112 3.36 -28.86 11.72
CA GLU A 112 2.53 -30.07 11.78
C GLU A 112 3.35 -31.33 11.48
N LYS A 113 4.15 -31.31 10.40
CA LYS A 113 5.03 -32.43 10.05
C LYS A 113 6.00 -32.77 11.19
N ARG A 114 6.64 -31.77 11.79
CA ARG A 114 7.54 -31.97 12.94
C ARG A 114 6.80 -32.56 14.14
N SER A 115 5.58 -32.11 14.41
CA SER A 115 4.76 -32.64 15.51
C SER A 115 4.36 -34.11 15.26
N LEU A 116 3.98 -34.47 14.03
CA LEU A 116 3.68 -35.85 13.66
C LEU A 116 4.91 -36.76 13.77
N GLU A 117 6.08 -36.29 13.33
CA GLU A 117 7.36 -37.01 13.47
C GLU A 117 7.71 -37.26 14.94
N GLU A 118 7.49 -36.26 15.81
CA GLU A 118 7.71 -36.36 17.25
C GLU A 118 6.77 -37.39 17.91
N MET A 119 5.47 -37.37 17.58
CA MET A 119 4.50 -38.32 18.13
C MET A 119 4.72 -39.76 17.64
N THR A 120 5.18 -39.93 16.40
CA THR A 120 5.38 -41.26 15.81
C THR A 120 6.74 -41.87 16.15
N GLY A 121 7.67 -41.10 16.72
CA GLY A 121 9.04 -41.54 17.01
C GLY A 121 9.86 -41.88 15.74
N VAL A 122 9.30 -41.67 14.55
CA VAL A 122 9.94 -41.97 13.26
C VAL A 122 10.76 -40.75 12.88
N SER A 123 11.92 -40.59 13.52
CA SER A 123 12.91 -39.66 13.01
C SER A 123 13.48 -40.21 11.69
N PRO A 124 13.70 -39.41 10.65
CA PRO A 124 14.30 -39.87 9.39
C PRO A 124 15.63 -40.61 9.61
N ALA A 125 16.40 -40.19 10.61
CA ALA A 125 17.64 -40.84 11.03
C ALA A 125 17.44 -42.27 11.58
N VAL A 126 16.28 -42.59 12.14
CA VAL A 126 15.93 -43.93 12.66
C VAL A 126 15.44 -44.85 11.54
N ARG A 127 14.80 -44.29 10.51
CA ARG A 127 14.33 -45.03 9.33
C ARG A 127 15.48 -45.50 8.43
N GLU A 128 16.60 -44.79 8.44
CA GLU A 128 17.83 -45.16 7.74
C GLU A 128 18.60 -46.29 8.44
N TRP A 129 18.37 -46.46 9.76
CA TRP A 129 19.01 -47.48 10.60
C TRP A 129 18.19 -48.76 10.83
N THR A 130 16.92 -48.78 10.44
CA THR A 130 16.05 -49.95 10.63
C THR A 130 16.02 -50.79 9.34
N PRO A 131 16.53 -52.04 9.34
CA PRO A 131 16.53 -52.88 8.14
C PRO A 131 15.10 -53.16 7.71
N ARG A 132 14.83 -53.01 6.40
CA ARG A 132 13.58 -53.40 5.78
C ARG A 132 13.33 -54.90 6.08
N PRO A 133 12.22 -55.29 6.74
CA PRO A 133 11.97 -56.70 7.03
C PRO A 133 11.83 -57.46 5.71
N ALA A 134 12.70 -58.46 5.52
CA ALA A 134 12.70 -59.32 4.35
C ALA A 134 11.33 -60.02 4.25
N SER A 135 10.59 -59.72 3.18
CA SER A 135 9.33 -60.37 2.88
C SER A 135 9.59 -61.86 2.62
N ARG A 136 9.27 -62.69 3.62
CA ARG A 136 9.27 -64.14 3.52
C ARG A 136 7.98 -64.60 2.84
N ASN A 137 7.98 -64.69 1.52
CA ASN A 137 7.01 -65.50 0.78
C ASN A 137 7.78 -66.53 -0.06
N LYS A 138 7.88 -67.75 0.48
CA LYS A 138 8.12 -68.97 -0.29
C LYS A 138 6.80 -69.75 -0.28
N THR A 139 6.20 -69.90 -1.44
CA THR A 139 5.37 -71.06 -1.82
C THR A 139 5.79 -71.45 -3.21
#